data_AF-A0A5C6E2W4-F1
#
_entry.id   AF-A0A5C6E2W4-F1
#
_cell.length_a   1.000
_cell.length_b   1.000
_cell.length_c   1.000
_cell.angle_alpha   90.00
_cell.angle_beta   90.00
_cell.angle_gamma   90.00
#
_symmetry.space_group_name_H-M   'P 1'
#
loop_
_entity.id
_entity.type
_entity.pdbx_description
1 polymer ?
#
loop_
_entity_poly.entity_id
_entity_poly.type
_entity_poly.pdbx_seq_one_letter_code
_entity_poly.pdbx_strand_id
1 'polypeptide(L)'
;MSAPNLSSHDLVNAGDAFAISNAIPVKKKSAENSERAFVERRKSAFKSRGERRQFGSSHAGLTEPGRELALAIDQYKVEHHRRYITCDEMLTVMLSLGYSR
;
A
#
# COMPACT_ATOMS: atom_id res chain seq x y z
N MET A 1 5.54 37.17 35.89
CA MET A 1 4.38 36.58 36.57
C MET A 1 4.55 35.07 36.57
N SER A 2 4.53 34.47 37.76
CA SER A 2 4.93 33.09 38.05
C SER A 2 3.99 32.05 37.43
N ALA A 3 4.56 30.96 36.93
CA ALA A 3 3.84 29.71 36.74
C ALA A 3 3.80 28.96 38.08
N PRO A 4 2.63 28.55 38.59
CA PRO A 4 2.57 27.60 39.69
C PRO A 4 2.85 26.17 39.18
N ASN A 5 3.79 25.56 39.87
CA ASN A 5 4.30 24.21 39.77
C ASN A 5 3.20 23.19 40.12
N LEU A 6 2.87 22.26 39.22
CA LEU A 6 2.01 21.11 39.54
C LEU A 6 2.91 19.90 39.78
N SER A 7 3.04 19.61 41.07
CA SER A 7 3.82 18.52 41.66
C SER A 7 3.32 17.14 41.24
N SER A 8 4.29 16.24 41.17
CA SER A 8 4.22 14.82 40.82
C SER A 8 3.50 14.00 41.89
N HIS A 9 2.19 13.85 41.77
CA HIS A 9 1.34 12.86 42.46
C HIS A 9 -0.01 12.94 41.70
N ASP A 10 -0.52 11.97 40.96
CA ASP A 10 -0.46 10.52 41.10
C ASP A 10 -0.56 9.87 39.70
N LEU A 11 0.41 9.02 39.39
CA LEU A 11 0.25 8.00 38.36
C LEU A 11 -0.60 6.88 38.94
N VAL A 12 -1.89 6.82 38.60
CA VAL A 12 -2.56 5.51 38.54
C VAL A 12 -3.81 5.53 37.67
N ASN A 13 -3.74 4.67 36.67
CA ASN A 13 -4.80 3.82 36.15
C ASN A 13 -5.38 4.21 34.79
N ALA A 14 -4.76 3.58 33.80
CA ALA A 14 -5.25 3.35 32.46
C ALA A 14 -6.70 2.85 32.46
N GLY A 15 -7.47 3.35 31.50
CA GLY A 15 -8.82 2.90 31.25
C GLY A 15 -9.47 3.80 30.22
N ASP A 16 -8.92 3.82 29.00
CA ASP A 16 -9.58 4.30 27.80
C ASP A 16 -10.96 3.61 27.69
N ALA A 17 -11.96 4.25 28.27
CA ALA A 17 -13.35 3.83 28.19
C ALA A 17 -13.86 4.23 26.80
N PHE A 18 -13.60 3.36 25.82
CA PHE A 18 -14.20 3.41 24.51
C PHE A 18 -15.72 3.23 24.68
N ALA A 19 -16.44 4.34 24.81
CA ALA A 19 -17.90 4.35 24.98
C ALA A 19 -18.56 3.86 23.69
N ILE A 20 -18.84 2.55 23.63
CA ILE A 20 -19.73 1.98 22.62
C ILE A 20 -21.16 2.33 23.03
N SER A 21 -21.65 3.47 22.56
CA SER A 21 -23.07 3.81 22.65
C SER A 21 -23.86 2.89 21.73
N ASN A 22 -24.49 1.85 22.31
CA ASN A 22 -25.57 1.11 21.67
C ASN A 22 -26.78 2.05 21.49
N ALA A 23 -26.83 2.76 20.37
CA ALA A 23 -27.97 3.59 20.01
C ALA A 23 -29.15 2.71 19.57
N ILE A 24 -30.26 2.81 20.28
CA ILE A 24 -31.57 2.23 19.94
C ILE A 24 -32.04 2.85 18.61
N PRO A 25 -32.52 2.06 17.62
CA PRO A 25 -33.02 2.65 16.38
C PRO A 25 -34.41 3.27 16.62
N VAL A 26 -34.45 4.61 16.70
CA VAL A 26 -35.71 5.37 16.62
C VAL A 26 -36.24 5.26 15.18
N LYS A 27 -37.37 4.59 15.03
CA LYS A 27 -38.15 4.52 13.77
C LYS A 27 -38.77 5.89 13.48
N LYS A 28 -38.09 6.74 12.71
CA LYS A 28 -38.70 7.96 12.14
C LYS A 28 -39.34 7.66 10.79
N LYS A 29 -40.61 8.07 10.65
CA LYS A 29 -41.42 7.99 9.43
C LYS A 29 -40.78 8.81 8.29
N SER A 30 -40.99 8.28 7.09
CA SER A 30 -40.58 8.74 5.76
C SER A 30 -40.82 10.23 5.49
N ALA A 31 -39.78 10.91 5.01
CA ALA A 31 -39.91 12.07 4.14
C ALA A 31 -39.12 11.78 2.85
N GLU A 32 -39.82 11.94 1.74
CA GLU A 32 -39.42 11.63 0.37
C GLU A 32 -38.16 12.40 -0.06
N ASN A 33 -37.08 11.67 -0.35
CA ASN A 33 -36.15 11.99 -1.43
C ASN A 33 -35.34 10.73 -1.76
N SER A 34 -35.95 9.82 -2.52
CA SER A 34 -35.43 8.48 -2.79
C SER A 34 -34.43 8.41 -3.95
N GLU A 35 -33.84 9.52 -4.40
CA GLU A 35 -32.98 9.47 -5.59
C GLU A 35 -31.51 9.12 -5.29
N ARG A 36 -31.02 9.21 -4.05
CA ARG A 36 -29.69 8.70 -3.68
C ARG A 36 -29.66 8.15 -2.26
N ALA A 37 -30.16 6.92 -2.09
CA ALA A 37 -29.95 6.17 -0.85
C ALA A 37 -28.45 6.11 -0.51
N PHE A 38 -28.09 6.36 0.76
CA PHE A 38 -26.71 6.27 1.23
C PHE A 38 -26.17 4.85 1.02
N VAL A 39 -25.19 4.70 0.11
CA VAL A 39 -24.58 3.40 -0.20
C VAL A 39 -23.45 3.12 0.79
N GLU A 40 -23.69 2.20 1.73
CA GLU A 40 -22.68 1.72 2.70
C GLU A 40 -21.59 0.89 1.98
N ARG A 41 -20.53 1.55 1.49
CA ARG A 41 -19.42 0.89 0.77
C ARG A 41 -18.55 -0.02 1.64
N ARG A 42 -18.58 0.08 2.97
CA ARG A 42 -17.69 -0.70 3.85
C ARG A 42 -18.02 -2.19 3.90
N LYS A 43 -19.27 -2.57 3.56
CA LYS A 43 -19.70 -3.98 3.43
C LYS A 43 -19.56 -4.53 2.02
N SER A 44 -19.10 -3.72 1.07
CA SER A 44 -18.78 -4.28 -0.23
C SER A 44 -17.66 -5.29 -0.03
N ALA A 45 -17.98 -6.56 -0.26
CA ALA A 45 -17.03 -7.64 -0.36
C ALA A 45 -16.18 -7.43 -1.63
N PHE A 46 -15.48 -6.30 -1.72
CA PHE A 46 -14.35 -6.15 -2.63
C PHE A 46 -13.34 -7.19 -2.16
N LYS A 47 -13.49 -8.42 -2.67
CA LYS A 47 -12.35 -9.27 -2.94
C LYS A 47 -11.39 -8.37 -3.69
N SER A 48 -10.29 -8.00 -3.04
CA SER A 48 -9.15 -7.34 -3.67
C SER A 48 -9.00 -7.98 -5.05
N ARG A 49 -9.45 -7.27 -6.10
CA ARG A 49 -9.32 -7.77 -7.46
C ARG A 49 -7.82 -7.81 -7.69
N GLY A 50 -7.35 -9.03 -7.89
CA GLY A 50 -5.95 -9.43 -7.80
C GLY A 50 -4.99 -8.43 -8.42
N GLU A 51 -3.87 -8.32 -7.72
CA GLU A 51 -2.57 -7.80 -8.15
C GLU A 51 -2.53 -6.37 -8.70
N ARG A 52 -2.13 -5.45 -7.82
CA ARG A 52 -1.68 -4.08 -8.15
C ARG A 52 -0.34 -4.05 -8.92
N ARG A 53 -0.03 -5.11 -9.66
CA ARG A 53 1.12 -5.23 -10.56
C ARG A 53 0.65 -5.98 -11.79
N GLN A 54 0.00 -5.29 -12.72
CA GLN A 54 -0.21 -5.81 -14.08
C GLN A 54 1.12 -6.09 -14.82
N PHE A 55 2.23 -5.58 -14.28
CA PHE A 55 3.59 -5.96 -14.65
C PHE A 55 4.21 -6.87 -13.57
N GLY A 56 3.43 -7.86 -13.08
CA GLY A 56 4.01 -9.02 -12.41
C GLY A 56 5.06 -9.64 -13.32
N SER A 57 6.15 -10.13 -12.75
CA SER A 57 7.40 -10.51 -13.46
C SER A 57 7.16 -11.48 -14.63
N SER A 58 6.77 -10.94 -15.78
CA SER A 58 6.53 -11.72 -16.99
C SER A 58 7.86 -12.01 -17.66
N HIS A 59 8.59 -12.95 -17.07
CA HIS A 59 9.67 -13.68 -17.75
C HIS A 59 9.11 -14.80 -18.65
N ALA A 60 7.78 -14.97 -18.66
CA ALA A 60 7.08 -15.95 -19.47
C ALA A 60 7.14 -15.56 -20.95
N GLY A 61 7.58 -16.48 -21.81
CA GLY A 61 7.70 -16.27 -23.25
C GLY A 61 9.00 -15.61 -23.72
N LEU A 62 9.93 -15.31 -22.81
CA LEU A 62 11.28 -14.88 -23.18
C LEU A 62 12.12 -16.09 -23.61
N THR A 63 13.03 -15.86 -24.57
CA THR A 63 14.14 -16.77 -24.86
C THR A 63 15.05 -16.87 -23.63
N GLU A 64 15.85 -17.94 -23.53
CA GLU A 64 16.81 -18.12 -22.43
C GLU A 64 17.71 -16.89 -22.20
N PRO A 65 18.39 -16.33 -23.24
CA PRO A 65 19.20 -15.13 -23.06
C PRO A 65 18.37 -13.90 -22.62
N GLY A 66 17.13 -13.80 -23.11
CA GLY A 66 16.22 -12.72 -22.68
C GLY A 66 15.83 -12.82 -21.22
N ARG A 67 15.66 -14.05 -20.70
CA ARG A 67 15.37 -14.30 -19.29
C ARG A 67 16.57 -13.97 -18.41
N GLU A 68 17.75 -14.40 -18.80
CA GLU A 68 19.00 -14.10 -18.09
C GLU A 68 19.21 -12.58 -17.96
N LEU A 69 19.04 -11.85 -19.06
CA LEU A 69 19.14 -10.39 -19.05
C LEU A 69 18.10 -9.75 -18.12
N ALA A 70 16.84 -10.21 -18.17
CA ALA A 70 15.79 -9.67 -17.32
C ALA A 70 16.07 -9.89 -15.82
N LEU A 71 16.59 -11.06 -15.45
CA LEU A 71 17.01 -11.35 -14.07
C LEU A 71 18.16 -10.45 -13.63
N ALA A 72 19.17 -10.24 -14.49
CA ALA A 72 20.29 -9.36 -14.19
C ALA A 72 19.85 -7.90 -13.99
N ILE A 73 18.91 -7.42 -14.81
CA ILE A 73 18.33 -6.08 -14.67
C ILE A 73 17.57 -5.94 -13.34
N ASP A 74 16.78 -6.94 -12.97
CA ASP A 74 16.02 -6.89 -11.72
C ASP A 74 16.94 -6.92 -10.49
N GLN A 75 18.01 -7.71 -10.54
CA GLN A 75 19.06 -7.71 -9.52
C GLN A 75 19.72 -6.32 -9.42
N TYR A 76 20.10 -5.73 -10.55
CA TYR A 76 20.69 -4.40 -10.61
C TYR A 76 19.80 -3.34 -9.96
N LYS A 77 18.49 -3.35 -10.25
CA LYS A 77 17.51 -2.42 -9.65
C LYS A 77 17.43 -2.55 -8.12
N VAL A 78 17.46 -3.78 -7.61
CA VAL A 78 17.40 -4.06 -6.17
C VAL A 78 18.66 -3.53 -5.47
N GLU A 79 19.83 -3.81 -6.03
CA GLU A 79 21.14 -3.38 -5.50
C GLU A 79 21.27 -1.86 -5.45
N HIS A 80 20.78 -1.16 -6.49
CA HIS A 80 20.87 0.30 -6.58
C HIS A 80 19.68 1.00 -5.90
N HIS A 81 18.71 0.25 -5.37
CA HIS A 81 17.48 0.74 -4.74
C HIS A 81 16.68 1.71 -5.64
N ARG A 82 16.58 1.40 -6.95
CA ARG A 82 15.84 2.24 -7.92
C ARG A 82 14.75 1.46 -8.63
N ARG A 83 13.75 2.19 -9.14
CA ARG A 83 12.66 1.62 -9.94
C ARG A 83 12.96 1.54 -11.43
N TYR A 84 13.91 2.34 -11.92
CA TYR A 84 14.23 2.49 -13.34
C TYR A 84 15.75 2.39 -13.54
N ILE A 85 16.15 1.98 -14.73
CA ILE A 85 17.54 1.86 -15.19
C ILE A 85 17.73 2.78 -16.40
N THR A 86 18.87 3.47 -16.50
CA THR A 86 19.25 4.29 -17.67
C THR A 86 19.81 3.42 -18.80
N CYS A 87 19.99 3.99 -19.99
CA CYS A 87 20.56 3.27 -21.13
C CYS A 87 22.00 2.80 -20.86
N ASP A 88 22.80 3.62 -20.18
CA ASP A 88 24.20 3.28 -19.88
C ASP A 88 24.29 2.19 -18.80
N GLU A 89 23.39 2.24 -17.82
CA GLU A 89 23.26 1.19 -16.81
C GLU A 89 22.80 -0.13 -17.47
N MET A 90 21.85 -0.08 -18.41
CA MET A 90 21.44 -1.24 -19.20
C MET A 90 22.60 -1.85 -20.00
N LEU A 91 23.39 -0.99 -20.65
CA LEU A 91 24.59 -1.41 -21.38
C LEU A 91 25.60 -2.09 -20.46
N THR A 92 25.80 -1.55 -19.26
CA THR A 92 26.68 -2.12 -18.24
C THR A 92 26.23 -3.53 -17.83
N VAL A 93 24.93 -3.72 -17.61
CA VAL A 93 24.37 -5.05 -17.31
C VAL A 93 24.59 -6.02 -18.48
N MET A 94 24.33 -5.60 -19.72
CA MET A 94 24.57 -6.45 -20.90
C MET A 94 26.04 -6.86 -21.03
N LEU A 95 26.98 -5.92 -20.84
CA LEU A 95 28.41 -6.21 -20.89
C LEU A 95 28.84 -7.16 -19.76
N SER A 96 28.25 -7.04 -18.56
CA SER A 96 28.54 -7.93 -17.43
C SER A 96 28.16 -9.39 -17.68
N LEU A 97 27.14 -9.62 -18.51
CA LEU A 97 26.72 -10.95 -18.97
C LEU A 97 27.55 -11.47 -20.16
N GLY A 98 28.50 -10.67 -20.66
CA GLY A 98 29.36 -11.03 -21.79
C GLY A 98 28.73 -10.80 -23.16
N TYR A 99 27.61 -10.08 -23.25
CA TYR A 99 27.06 -9.70 -24.55
C TYR A 99 27.98 -8.68 -25.23
N SER A 100 28.39 -9.00 -26.46
CA SER A 100 29.16 -8.11 -27.33
C SER A 100 28.32 -7.65 -28.52
N ARG A 101 28.68 -6.50 -29.10
CA ARG A 101 28.14 -6.02 -30.37
C ARG A 101 28.72 -6.78 -31.56
#